data_AF-A0A960T192-F1
#
_entry.id   AF-A0A960T192-F1
#
_cell.length_a   1.000
_cell.length_b   1.000
_cell.length_c   1.000
_cell.angle_alpha   90.00
_cell.angle_beta   90.00
_cell.angle_gamma   90.00
#
_symmetry.space_group_name_H-M   'P 1'
#
loop_
_entity.id
_entity.type
_entity.pdbx_description
1 polymer ?
#
loop_
_entity_poly.entity_id
_entity_poly.type
_entity_poly.pdbx_seq_one_letter_code
_entity_poly.pdbx_strand_id
1 'polypeptide(L)'
;TGRSDVMSPGCQLDGRARHECLDQAVELETGDVGSLHDVIVPYGYHGAETDPAEEAARNLDWESFLASHPPRHRTAILVLVAGGTMREAGQRCGLKDSAALNLKRRISADLVAFFGEDVIRRLLDGVKPGWESDLRTARERHLGLVPSGVGNPVETKR
;
A
#
# COMPACT_ATOMS: atom_id res chain seq x y z
N THR A 1 9.69 5.14 29.47
CA THR A 1 8.51 5.94 29.10
C THR A 1 7.89 6.48 30.37
N GLY A 2 7.94 7.80 30.56
CA GLY A 2 7.50 8.45 31.81
C GLY A 2 5.98 8.63 31.85
N ARG A 3 5.42 8.86 33.04
CA ARG A 3 3.97 9.12 33.24
C ARG A 3 3.44 10.38 32.54
N SER A 4 4.31 11.19 31.95
CA SER A 4 3.96 12.35 31.13
C SER A 4 3.89 12.05 29.63
N ASP A 5 4.33 10.86 29.20
CA ASP A 5 4.18 10.41 27.82
C ASP A 5 2.73 10.04 27.57
N VAL A 6 2.10 10.73 26.63
CA VAL A 6 0.68 10.58 26.23
C VAL A 6 0.36 9.15 25.84
N MET A 7 1.33 8.44 25.23
CA MET A 7 1.15 7.06 24.79
C MET A 7 1.54 6.04 25.86
N SER A 8 2.00 6.48 27.03
CA SER A 8 2.32 5.57 28.13
C SER A 8 1.05 5.04 28.81
N PRO A 9 1.02 3.76 29.21
CA PRO A 9 -0.10 3.20 29.96
C PRO A 9 -0.39 3.99 31.25
N GLY A 10 0.65 4.52 31.90
CA GLY A 10 0.50 5.32 33.12
C GLY A 10 -0.30 6.61 32.89
N CYS A 11 -0.09 7.31 31.78
CA CYS A 11 -0.84 8.53 31.45
C CYS A 11 -2.33 8.25 31.17
N GLN A 12 -2.61 7.13 30.51
CA GLN A 12 -3.97 6.67 30.21
C GLN A 12 -4.73 6.28 31.50
N LEU A 13 -4.09 5.51 32.37
CA LEU A 13 -4.68 5.06 33.63
C LEU A 13 -4.90 6.21 34.62
N ASP A 14 -4.02 7.21 34.61
CA ASP A 14 -4.16 8.42 35.43
C ASP A 14 -5.22 9.40 34.86
N GLY A 15 -5.88 9.05 33.75
CA GLY A 15 -6.95 9.84 33.13
C GLY A 15 -6.49 11.16 32.50
N ARG A 16 -5.17 11.32 32.31
CA ARG A 16 -4.54 12.54 31.79
C ARG A 16 -4.52 12.60 30.26
N ALA A 17 -4.78 11.47 29.60
CA ALA A 17 -5.00 11.36 28.18
C ALA A 17 -6.32 10.65 27.91
N ARG A 18 -7.06 11.10 26.89
CA ARG A 18 -8.26 10.45 26.38
C ARG A 18 -8.03 10.08 24.93
N HIS A 19 -8.41 8.88 24.56
CA HIS A 19 -8.42 8.43 23.17
C HIS A 19 -9.84 8.57 22.65
N GLU A 20 -10.03 9.43 21.67
CA GLU A 20 -11.30 9.56 20.95
C GLU A 20 -11.24 8.68 19.69
N CYS A 21 -12.37 8.06 19.37
CA CYS A 21 -12.46 7.26 18.15
C CYS A 21 -12.61 8.23 16.96
N LEU A 22 -11.84 8.03 15.90
CA LEU A 22 -11.90 8.89 14.71
C LEU A 22 -13.29 8.89 14.06
N ASP A 23 -14.02 7.79 14.21
CA ASP A 23 -15.34 7.61 13.64
C ASP A 23 -16.46 8.05 14.62
N GLN A 24 -16.10 8.56 15.80
CA GLN A 24 -17.07 9.10 16.75
C GLN A 24 -17.77 10.32 16.14
N ALA A 25 -19.09 10.38 16.29
CA ALA A 25 -19.89 11.52 15.85
C ALA A 25 -19.45 12.79 16.59
N VAL A 26 -19.11 13.82 15.83
CA VAL A 26 -18.73 15.15 16.27
C VAL A 26 -19.58 16.18 15.52
N GLU A 27 -19.99 17.23 16.24
CA GLU A 27 -20.62 18.39 15.62
C GLU A 27 -19.54 19.21 14.93
N LEU A 28 -19.70 19.41 13.62
CA LEU A 28 -18.83 20.25 12.82
C LEU A 28 -19.24 21.71 12.99
N GLU A 29 -18.31 22.65 12.76
CA GLU A 29 -18.59 24.09 12.86
C GLU A 29 -19.71 24.57 11.93
N THR A 30 -20.01 23.82 10.85
CA THR A 30 -21.13 24.05 9.94
C THR A 30 -22.50 23.69 10.52
N GLY A 31 -22.56 23.05 11.69
CA GLY A 31 -23.79 22.54 12.32
C GLY A 31 -24.22 21.15 11.84
N ASP A 32 -23.43 20.53 10.97
CA ASP A 32 -23.63 19.14 10.52
C ASP A 32 -22.95 18.16 11.49
N VAL A 33 -23.51 16.95 11.59
CA VAL A 33 -22.89 15.84 12.33
C VAL A 33 -22.00 15.06 11.36
N GLY A 34 -20.70 15.01 11.64
CA GLY A 34 -19.71 14.22 10.90
C GLY A 34 -18.86 13.39 11.85
N SER A 35 -17.88 12.67 11.32
CA SER A 35 -16.83 12.04 12.13
C SER A 35 -15.50 12.78 11.96
N LEU A 36 -14.57 12.62 12.91
CA LEU A 36 -13.22 13.17 12.77
C LEU A 36 -12.52 12.58 11.52
N HIS A 37 -12.86 11.35 11.16
CA HIS A 37 -12.41 10.69 9.94
C HIS A 37 -12.81 11.49 8.68
N ASP A 38 -14.05 11.97 8.60
CA ASP A 38 -14.54 12.73 7.45
C ASP A 38 -13.83 14.08 7.24
N VAL A 39 -13.27 14.65 8.33
CA VAL A 39 -12.52 15.91 8.31
C VAL A 39 -11.06 15.70 7.92
N ILE A 40 -10.47 14.59 8.37
CA ILE A 40 -9.04 14.27 8.17
C ILE A 40 -8.80 13.65 6.79
N VAL A 41 -9.78 12.89 6.28
CA VAL A 41 -9.66 12.24 4.99
C VAL A 41 -9.78 13.29 3.87
N PRO A 42 -8.81 13.37 2.93
CA PRO A 42 -8.90 14.30 1.80
C PRO A 42 -10.21 14.11 1.03
N TYR A 43 -10.87 15.22 0.66
CA TYR A 43 -12.06 15.20 -0.19
C TYR A 43 -11.83 14.33 -1.43
N GLY A 44 -12.59 13.23 -1.55
CA GLY A 44 -12.51 12.29 -2.68
C GLY A 44 -11.76 10.98 -2.43
N TYR A 45 -11.21 10.76 -1.23
CA TYR A 45 -10.53 9.50 -0.90
C TYR A 45 -11.56 8.36 -0.68
N HIS A 46 -11.94 7.69 -1.77
CA HIS A 46 -12.94 6.63 -1.77
C HIS A 46 -12.40 5.24 -1.34
N GLY A 47 -11.22 5.17 -0.69
CA GLY A 47 -10.62 3.91 -0.23
C GLY A 47 -10.22 2.94 -1.36
N ALA A 48 -10.27 3.41 -2.61
CA ALA A 48 -9.82 2.70 -3.81
C ALA A 48 -8.50 3.27 -4.35
N GLU A 49 -8.07 4.42 -3.85
CA GLU A 49 -6.78 5.01 -4.21
C GLU A 49 -5.68 4.24 -3.50
N THR A 50 -4.74 3.72 -4.29
CA THR A 50 -3.56 3.03 -3.80
C THR A 50 -2.83 3.95 -2.83
N ASP A 51 -2.41 3.46 -1.66
CA ASP A 51 -1.57 4.24 -0.74
C ASP A 51 -0.33 4.74 -1.50
N PRO A 52 0.02 6.04 -1.46
CA PRO A 52 1.26 6.55 -2.04
C PRO A 52 2.51 5.74 -1.67
N ALA A 53 2.55 5.13 -0.48
CA ALA A 53 3.64 4.22 -0.09
C ALA A 53 3.62 2.89 -0.88
N GLU A 54 2.45 2.37 -1.26
CA GLU A 54 2.30 1.22 -2.16
C GLU A 54 2.62 1.59 -3.62
N GLU A 55 2.24 2.78 -4.07
CA GLU A 55 2.62 3.28 -5.40
C GLU A 55 4.14 3.44 -5.50
N ALA A 56 4.77 3.94 -4.44
CA ALA A 56 6.22 3.99 -4.30
C ALA A 56 6.87 2.60 -4.20
N ALA A 57 6.25 1.63 -3.49
CA ALA A 57 6.77 0.26 -3.40
C ALA A 57 6.61 -0.53 -4.71
N ARG A 58 5.61 -0.19 -5.54
CA ARG A 58 5.45 -0.71 -6.92
C ARG A 58 6.38 -0.02 -7.91
N ASN A 59 6.79 1.22 -7.65
CA ASN A 59 7.91 1.86 -8.31
C ASN A 59 9.23 1.25 -7.82
N LEU A 60 9.45 -0.01 -8.19
CA LEU A 60 10.78 -0.62 -8.12
C LEU A 60 11.77 0.34 -8.77
N ASP A 61 12.90 0.59 -8.10
CA ASP A 61 13.96 1.47 -8.61
C ASP A 61 14.72 0.79 -9.76
N TRP A 62 14.02 0.68 -10.90
CA TRP A 62 14.51 0.12 -12.13
C TRP A 62 15.67 0.94 -12.68
N GLU A 63 15.69 2.25 -12.46
CA GLU A 63 16.77 3.11 -12.92
C GLU A 63 18.08 2.79 -12.20
N SER A 64 18.08 2.70 -10.87
CA SER A 64 19.25 2.28 -10.09
C SER A 64 19.68 0.85 -10.41
N PHE A 65 18.72 -0.07 -10.60
CA PHE A 65 19.04 -1.43 -11.03
C PHE A 65 19.73 -1.43 -12.40
N LEU A 66 19.18 -0.72 -13.38
CA LEU A 66 19.74 -0.68 -14.73
C LEU A 66 21.09 0.07 -14.79
N ALA A 67 21.30 1.07 -13.94
CA ALA A 67 22.56 1.82 -13.86
C ALA A 67 23.68 1.01 -13.22
N SER A 68 23.36 0.13 -12.27
CA SER A 68 24.34 -0.70 -11.55
C SER A 68 24.76 -1.97 -12.32
N HIS A 69 24.08 -2.31 -13.42
CA HIS A 69 24.32 -3.55 -14.17
C HIS A 69 24.92 -3.30 -15.58
N PRO A 70 25.61 -4.29 -16.16
CA PRO A 70 26.17 -4.16 -17.50
C PRO A 70 25.11 -3.80 -18.56
N PRO A 71 25.48 -3.07 -19.64
CA PRO A 71 24.51 -2.63 -20.67
C PRO A 71 23.69 -3.77 -21.31
N ARG A 72 24.23 -4.99 -21.34
CA ARG A 72 23.55 -6.19 -21.84
C ARG A 72 22.32 -6.56 -21.01
N HIS A 73 22.33 -6.32 -19.70
CA HIS A 73 21.16 -6.52 -18.83
C HIS A 73 20.03 -5.59 -19.24
N ARG A 74 20.35 -4.30 -19.41
CA ARG A 74 19.39 -3.29 -19.86
C ARG A 74 18.76 -3.65 -21.20
N THR A 75 19.57 -3.97 -22.21
CA THR A 75 19.05 -4.37 -23.52
C THR A 75 18.11 -5.56 -23.41
N ALA A 76 18.53 -6.62 -22.69
CA ALA A 76 17.72 -7.82 -22.55
C ALA A 76 16.40 -7.57 -21.82
N ILE A 77 16.42 -6.80 -20.73
CA ILE A 77 15.21 -6.43 -19.97
C ILE A 77 14.25 -5.61 -20.83
N LEU A 78 14.75 -4.61 -21.56
CA LEU A 78 13.92 -3.80 -22.44
C LEU A 78 13.26 -4.63 -23.56
N VAL A 79 13.96 -5.64 -24.11
CA VAL A 79 13.36 -6.58 -25.08
C VAL A 79 12.22 -7.35 -24.44
N LEU A 80 12.42 -7.90 -23.23
CA LEU A 80 11.43 -8.71 -22.54
C LEU A 80 10.20 -7.89 -22.12
N VAL A 81 10.40 -6.67 -21.62
CA VAL A 81 9.32 -5.75 -21.24
C VAL A 81 8.45 -5.38 -22.44
N ALA A 82 9.06 -5.26 -23.63
CA ALA A 82 8.33 -5.05 -24.88
C ALA A 82 7.58 -6.30 -25.39
N GLY A 83 7.59 -7.41 -24.64
CA GLY A 83 6.97 -8.68 -25.03
C GLY A 83 7.83 -9.56 -25.93
N GLY A 84 9.09 -9.19 -26.16
CA GLY A 84 10.04 -9.95 -26.96
C GLY A 84 10.56 -11.22 -26.26
N THR A 85 11.32 -12.02 -26.99
CA THR A 85 11.88 -13.28 -26.48
C THR A 85 13.34 -13.15 -26.06
N MET A 86 13.84 -14.08 -25.22
CA MET A 86 15.28 -14.13 -24.91
C MET A 86 16.17 -14.42 -26.12
N ARG A 87 15.61 -15.02 -27.17
CA ARG A 87 16.32 -15.24 -28.43
C ARG A 87 16.58 -13.91 -29.13
N GLU A 88 15.56 -13.06 -29.20
CA GLU A 88 15.68 -11.69 -29.76
C GLU A 88 16.61 -10.82 -28.91
N ALA A 89 16.52 -10.93 -27.57
CA ALA A 89 17.44 -10.26 -26.66
C ALA A 89 18.89 -10.71 -26.89
N GLY A 90 19.11 -12.02 -27.06
CA GLY A 90 20.41 -12.60 -27.39
C GLY A 90 20.97 -12.05 -28.70
N GLN A 91 20.15 -12.00 -29.76
CA GLN A 91 20.52 -11.43 -31.05
C GLN A 91 20.93 -9.95 -30.92
N ARG A 92 20.14 -9.13 -30.19
CA ARG A 92 20.47 -7.70 -29.95
C ARG A 92 21.74 -7.52 -29.11
N CYS A 93 22.08 -8.48 -28.28
CA CYS A 93 23.30 -8.48 -27.48
C CYS A 93 24.52 -9.14 -28.19
N GLY A 94 24.35 -9.65 -29.41
CA GLY A 94 25.40 -10.39 -30.13
C GLY A 94 25.77 -11.73 -29.48
N LEU A 95 24.82 -12.38 -28.81
CA LEU A 95 25.01 -13.61 -28.04
C LEU A 95 24.42 -14.83 -28.77
N LYS A 96 25.11 -15.97 -28.63
CA LYS A 96 24.55 -17.29 -28.98
C LYS A 96 23.52 -17.73 -27.92
N ASP A 97 22.66 -18.67 -28.27
CA ASP A 97 21.54 -19.13 -27.42
C ASP A 97 21.98 -19.57 -26.01
N SER A 98 23.09 -20.30 -25.89
CA SER A 98 23.63 -20.72 -24.59
C SER A 98 24.06 -19.54 -23.71
N ALA A 99 24.67 -18.52 -24.31
CA ALA A 99 25.07 -17.30 -23.61
C ALA A 99 23.86 -16.41 -23.27
N ALA A 100 22.84 -16.37 -24.13
CA ALA A 100 21.58 -15.68 -23.84
C ALA A 100 20.82 -16.34 -22.66
N LEU A 101 20.82 -17.67 -22.58
CA LEU A 101 20.23 -18.39 -21.46
C LEU A 101 20.98 -18.13 -20.15
N ASN A 102 22.32 -18.10 -20.20
CA ASN A 102 23.13 -17.73 -19.05
C ASN A 102 22.89 -16.27 -18.62
N LEU A 103 22.72 -15.36 -19.57
CA LEU A 103 22.34 -13.97 -19.28
C LEU A 103 20.98 -13.90 -18.59
N LYS A 104 19.97 -14.66 -19.07
CA LYS A 104 18.66 -14.74 -18.41
C LYS A 104 18.80 -15.16 -16.94
N ARG A 105 19.55 -16.24 -16.68
CA ARG A 105 19.78 -16.75 -15.31
C ARG A 105 20.44 -15.71 -14.41
N ARG A 106 21.44 -15.00 -14.93
CA ARG A 106 22.10 -13.90 -14.20
C ARG A 106 21.12 -12.77 -13.89
N ILE A 107 20.37 -12.29 -14.87
CA ILE A 107 19.34 -11.26 -14.67
C ILE A 107 18.36 -11.69 -13.57
N SER A 108 17.86 -12.93 -13.62
CA SER A 108 16.95 -13.43 -12.58
C SER A 108 17.57 -13.43 -11.19
N ALA A 109 18.82 -13.87 -11.04
CA ALA A 109 19.51 -13.85 -9.75
C ALA A 109 19.76 -12.42 -9.25
N ASP A 110 20.18 -11.53 -10.16
CA ASP A 110 20.47 -10.12 -9.86
C ASP A 110 19.19 -9.38 -9.43
N LEU A 111 18.04 -9.66 -10.05
CA LEU A 111 16.74 -9.09 -9.67
C LEU A 111 16.33 -9.50 -8.25
N VAL A 112 16.48 -10.79 -7.90
CA VAL A 112 16.17 -11.27 -6.55
C VAL A 112 17.13 -10.68 -5.52
N ALA A 113 18.42 -10.59 -5.85
CA ALA A 113 19.42 -10.00 -4.97
C ALA A 113 19.20 -8.51 -4.73
N PHE A 114 18.76 -7.76 -5.75
CA PHE A 114 18.57 -6.32 -5.67
C PHE A 114 17.23 -5.92 -5.02
N PHE A 115 16.13 -6.54 -5.45
CA PHE A 115 14.79 -6.17 -4.97
C PHE A 115 14.32 -6.98 -3.75
N GLY A 116 14.96 -8.12 -3.48
CA GLY A 116 14.56 -9.05 -2.42
C GLY A 116 13.53 -10.06 -2.90
N GLU A 117 13.67 -11.29 -2.40
CA GLU A 117 12.82 -12.42 -2.79
C GLU A 117 11.35 -12.18 -2.47
N ASP A 118 11.05 -11.57 -1.32
CA ASP A 118 9.68 -11.31 -0.87
C ASP A 118 8.93 -10.34 -1.77
N VAL A 119 9.63 -9.33 -2.30
CA VAL A 119 9.06 -8.34 -3.23
C VAL A 119 8.73 -9.01 -4.55
N ILE A 120 9.69 -9.75 -5.12
CA ILE A 120 9.49 -10.48 -6.37
C ILE A 120 8.36 -11.51 -6.24
N ARG A 121 8.31 -12.27 -5.14
CA ARG A 121 7.26 -13.25 -4.88
C ARG A 121 5.89 -12.59 -4.78
N ARG A 122 5.77 -11.49 -4.03
CA ARG A 122 4.52 -10.74 -3.90
C ARG A 122 4.02 -10.21 -5.25
N LEU A 123 4.92 -9.72 -6.09
CA LEU A 123 4.60 -9.26 -7.44
C LEU A 123 4.12 -10.41 -8.35
N LEU A 124 4.73 -11.59 -8.25
CA LEU A 124 4.35 -12.76 -9.06
C LEU A 124 3.04 -13.41 -8.59
N ASP A 125 2.82 -13.48 -7.27
CA ASP A 125 1.64 -14.10 -6.70
C ASP A 125 0.40 -13.20 -6.84
N GLY A 126 0.59 -11.90 -7.08
CA GLY A 126 -0.50 -10.91 -7.13
C GLY A 126 -1.22 -10.75 -5.78
N VAL A 127 -0.63 -11.26 -4.69
CA VAL A 127 -1.24 -11.31 -3.36
C VAL A 127 -1.01 -9.99 -2.64
N LYS A 128 -2.12 -9.33 -2.31
CA LYS A 128 -2.14 -8.18 -1.41
C LYS A 128 -1.67 -8.59 0.00
N PRO A 129 -0.83 -7.79 0.68
CA PRO A 129 -0.30 -8.16 1.98
C PRO A 129 -1.41 -8.29 3.03
N GLY A 130 -1.27 -9.24 3.97
CA GLY A 130 -2.31 -9.57 4.95
C GLY A 130 -2.78 -8.38 5.79
N TRP A 131 -1.88 -7.47 6.14
CA TRP A 131 -2.23 -6.24 6.86
C TRP A 131 -3.20 -5.35 6.07
N GLU A 132 -3.16 -5.37 4.73
CA GLU A 132 -4.11 -4.61 3.90
C GLU A 132 -5.50 -5.25 3.98
N SER A 133 -5.57 -6.58 3.97
CA SER A 133 -6.82 -7.31 4.19
C SER A 133 -7.36 -7.06 5.59
N ASP A 134 -6.51 -7.04 6.61
CA ASP A 134 -6.89 -6.79 8.00
C ASP A 134 -7.40 -5.36 8.19
N LEU A 135 -6.74 -4.36 7.60
CA LEU A 135 -7.19 -2.96 7.60
C LEU A 135 -8.50 -2.78 6.85
N ARG A 136 -8.65 -3.40 5.67
CA ARG A 136 -9.91 -3.37 4.92
C ARG A 136 -11.05 -4.00 5.70
N THR A 137 -10.80 -5.17 6.32
CA THR A 137 -11.79 -5.87 7.15
C THR A 137 -12.16 -5.05 8.39
N ALA A 138 -11.18 -4.38 9.03
CA ALA A 138 -11.42 -3.49 10.16
C ALA A 138 -12.30 -2.30 9.74
N ARG A 139 -12.02 -1.70 8.57
CA ARG A 139 -12.81 -0.61 8.00
C ARG A 139 -14.24 -1.04 7.63
N GLU A 140 -14.41 -2.19 6.97
CA GLU A 140 -15.73 -2.73 6.62
C GLU A 140 -16.57 -3.06 7.85
N ARG A 141 -15.96 -3.64 8.89
CA ARG A 141 -16.63 -3.83 10.19
C ARG A 141 -17.07 -2.51 10.82
N HIS A 142 -16.26 -1.47 10.69
CA HIS A 142 -16.59 -0.15 11.23
C HIS A 142 -17.79 0.47 10.50
N LEU A 143 -17.79 0.44 9.16
CA LEU A 143 -18.88 0.97 8.35
C LEU A 143 -20.21 0.22 8.55
N GLY A 144 -20.17 -1.08 8.84
CA GLY A 144 -21.35 -1.89 9.13
C GLY A 144 -21.98 -1.64 10.51
N LEU A 145 -21.31 -0.91 11.41
CA LEU A 145 -21.78 -0.60 12.76
C LEU A 145 -22.39 0.80 12.89
N VAL A 146 -22.41 1.61 11.83
CA VAL A 146 -23.16 2.88 11.82
C VAL A 146 -24.65 2.54 11.76
N PRO A 147 -25.42 2.69 12.86
CA PRO A 147 -26.83 2.31 12.85
C PRO A 147 -27.58 3.25 11.90
N SER A 148 -28.13 2.66 10.84
CA SER A 148 -29.11 3.30 9.99
C SER A 148 -30.37 3.56 10.80
N GLY A 149 -30.60 4.83 11.19
CA GLY A 149 -31.90 5.30 11.63
C GLY A 149 -32.01 5.62 13.11
N VAL A 150 -32.13 6.92 13.40
CA VAL A 150 -32.95 7.42 14.50
C VAL A 150 -34.08 8.22 13.87
N GLY A 151 -35.23 7.56 13.70
CA GLY A 151 -36.49 8.24 13.43
C GLY A 151 -36.91 9.01 14.68
N ASN A 152 -37.11 10.32 14.54
CA ASN A 152 -37.63 11.17 15.61
C ASN A 152 -39.06 10.77 15.99
N PRO A 153 -39.38 10.51 17.27
CA PRO A 153 -40.77 10.44 17.71
C PRO A 153 -41.36 11.85 17.80
N VAL A 154 -42.39 12.12 17.00
CA VAL A 154 -43.22 13.34 17.10
C VAL A 154 -44.15 13.18 18.30
N GLU A 155 -43.86 13.88 19.41
CA GLU A 155 -44.77 14.04 20.53
C GLU A 155 -45.92 14.99 20.16
N THR A 156 -47.09 14.43 19.85
CA THR A 156 -48.35 15.17 19.81
C THR A 156 -48.83 15.49 21.22
N LYS A 157 -48.77 16.78 21.59
CA LYS A 157 -49.47 17.35 22.75
C LYS A 157 -50.98 17.06 22.69
N ARG A 158 -51.55 16.67 23.83
CA ARG A 158 -52.97 16.90 24.19
C ARG A 158 -53.01 17.75 25.44
#